data_AF-A0A3M0I9W6-F1
#
_entry.id   AF-A0A3M0I9W6-F1
#
_cell.length_a   1.000
_cell.length_b   1.000
_cell.length_c   1.000
_cell.angle_alpha   90.00
_cell.angle_beta   90.00
_cell.angle_gamma   90.00
#
_symmetry.space_group_name_H-M   'P 1'
#
loop_
_entity.id
_entity.type
_entity.pdbx_description
1 polymer ?
#
loop_
_entity_poly.entity_id
_entity_poly.type
_entity_poly.pdbx_seq_one_letter_code
_entity_poly.pdbx_strand_id
1 'polypeptide(L)' 'MTTQPLSVLVNCQGKGTLTVEVRPMGLSFPLECVASEVSSTYNELRLKKGRENGVVSVTAPSSVRWSLTVGQ' A
#
# COMPACT_ATOMS: atom_id res chain seq x y z
N MET A 1 -14.99 14.51 15.38
CA MET A 1 -14.96 13.36 14.46
C MET A 1 -13.65 12.63 14.70
N THR A 2 -13.69 11.41 15.22
CA THR A 2 -12.50 10.56 15.38
C THR A 2 -12.09 10.05 14.00
N THR A 3 -10.91 10.44 13.51
CA THR A 3 -10.36 9.91 12.26
C THR A 3 -9.89 8.48 12.51
N GLN A 4 -10.57 7.48 11.92
CA GLN A 4 -10.04 6.12 11.92
C GLN A 4 -8.82 6.05 10.99
N PRO A 5 -7.75 5.34 11.39
CA PRO A 5 -6.57 5.21 10.56
C PRO A 5 -6.88 4.40 9.31
N LEU A 6 -6.23 4.76 8.20
CA LEU A 6 -6.24 3.92 7.01
C LEU A 6 -5.15 2.86 7.17
N SER A 7 -5.54 1.59 7.13
CA SER A 7 -4.62 0.45 7.15
C SER A 7 -4.41 -0.09 5.74
N VAL A 8 -3.15 -0.25 5.35
CA VAL A 8 -2.76 -0.81 4.05
C VAL A 8 -1.80 -1.97 4.29
N LEU A 9 -2.23 -3.19 3.99
CA LEU A 9 -1.38 -4.38 3.98
C LEU A 9 -1.09 -4.78 2.54
N VAL A 10 0.18 -4.91 2.21
CA VAL A 10 0.64 -5.47 0.93
C VAL A 10 1.40 -6.75 1.20
N ASN A 11 1.08 -7.78 0.42
CA ASN A 11 1.93 -8.94 0.28
C ASN A 11 2.47 -8.97 -1.14
N CYS A 12 3.77 -9.22 -1.32
CA CYS A 12 4.34 -9.38 -2.65
C CYS A 12 5.43 -10.46 -2.70
N GLN A 13 5.55 -11.09 -3.86
CA GLN A 13 6.56 -12.11 -4.15
C GLN A 13 7.06 -11.96 -5.59
N GLY A 14 8.36 -12.12 -5.77
CA GLY A 14 9.06 -11.90 -7.03
C GLY A 14 10.01 -10.71 -6.91
N LYS A 15 11.21 -10.83 -7.47
CA LYS A 15 12.21 -9.77 -7.39
C LYS A 15 11.72 -8.52 -8.11
N GLY A 16 11.64 -7.41 -7.38
CA GLY A 16 11.28 -6.09 -7.93
C GLY A 16 10.76 -5.14 -6.84
N THR A 17 10.48 -3.91 -7.24
CA THR A 17 9.94 -2.89 -6.34
C THR A 17 8.49 -2.60 -6.71
N LEU A 18 7.57 -2.77 -5.76
CA LEU A 18 6.17 -2.39 -5.88
C LEU A 18 5.99 -0.99 -5.26
N THR A 19 5.27 -0.09 -5.91
CA THR A 19 4.95 1.23 -5.36
C THR A 19 3.47 1.31 -5.03
N VAL A 20 3.15 1.75 -3.81
CA VAL A 20 1.78 2.07 -3.40
C VAL A 20 1.64 3.57 -3.24
N GLU A 21 0.60 4.12 -3.84
CA GLU A 21 0.22 5.52 -3.70
C GLU A 21 -1.16 5.66 -3.08
N VAL A 22 -1.32 6.64 -2.19
CA VAL A 22 -2.61 7.01 -1.62
C VAL A 22 -2.93 8.46 -1.99
N ARG A 23 -3.86 8.62 -2.95
CA ARG A 23 -4.32 9.92 -3.45
C ARG A 23 -5.65 10.32 -2.78
N PRO A 24 -5.87 11.63 -2.54
CA PRO A 24 -5.00 12.79 -2.78
C PRO A 24 -4.05 13.12 -1.60
N MET A 25 -3.78 12.17 -0.71
CA MET A 25 -2.98 12.40 0.50
C MET A 25 -1.49 12.61 0.21
N GLY A 26 -1.04 12.38 -1.03
CA GLY A 26 0.35 12.57 -1.46
C GLY A 26 1.30 11.57 -0.83
N LEU A 27 0.78 10.44 -0.34
CA LEU A 27 1.57 9.37 0.24
C LEU A 27 1.97 8.41 -0.87
N SER A 28 3.26 8.11 -0.95
CA SER A 28 3.81 7.12 -1.87
C SER A 28 4.92 6.38 -1.13
N PHE A 29 4.90 5.05 -1.15
CA PHE A 29 5.93 4.25 -0.52
C PHE A 29 6.33 3.07 -1.42
N PRO A 30 7.65 2.92 -1.71
CA PRO A 30 8.17 1.76 -2.38
C PRO A 30 8.28 0.59 -1.41
N LEU A 31 7.98 -0.62 -1.89
CA LEU A 31 8.06 -1.87 -1.18
C LEU A 31 8.95 -2.83 -1.97
N GLU A 32 10.03 -3.27 -1.34
CA GLU A 32 10.92 -4.27 -1.92
C GLU A 32 10.30 -5.66 -1.81
N CYS A 33 10.23 -6.35 -2.95
CA CYS A 33 9.74 -7.71 -3.06
C CYS A 33 10.91 -8.63 -3.41
N VAL A 34 11.06 -9.71 -2.66
CA VAL A 34 12.13 -10.70 -2.89
C VAL A 34 11.62 -11.90 -3.69
N ALA A 35 12.54 -12.62 -4.33
CA ALA A 35 12.19 -13.72 -5.23
C ALA A 35 11.59 -14.94 -4.49
N SER A 36 12.18 -15.28 -3.35
CA SER A 36 12.04 -16.62 -2.76
C SER A 36 10.85 -16.77 -1.81
N GLU A 37 10.31 -15.66 -1.31
CA GLU A 37 9.31 -15.64 -0.26
C GLU A 37 8.36 -14.47 -0.42
N VAL A 38 7.23 -14.53 0.30
CA VAL A 38 6.28 -13.44 0.36
C VAL A 38 6.79 -12.41 1.36
N SER A 39 7.04 -11.18 0.90
CA SER A 39 7.28 -10.02 1.75
C SER A 39 5.95 -9.36 2.11
N SER A 40 5.73 -9.11 3.39
CA SER A 40 4.54 -8.44 3.91
C SER A 40 4.91 -7.07 4.47
N THR A 41 4.15 -6.03 4.11
CA THR A 41 4.29 -4.71 4.70
C THR A 41 2.94 -4.16 5.12
N TYR A 42 2.83 -3.79 6.39
CA TYR A 42 1.65 -3.16 6.97
C TYR A 42 1.94 -1.69 7.28
N ASN A 43 1.16 -0.79 6.69
CA ASN A 43 1.22 0.65 6.94
C ASN A 43 -0.07 1.12 7.61
N GLU A 44 0.06 1.82 8.73
CA GLU A 44 -1.04 2.52 9.38
C GLU A 44 -0.88 4.03 9.15
N LEU A 45 -1.86 4.65 8.51
CA LEU A 45 -1.80 6.04 8.07
C LEU A 45 -2.84 6.87 8.82
N ARG A 46 -2.36 7.78 9.67
CA ARG A 46 -3.21 8.77 10.35
C ARG A 46 -3.41 9.98 9.46
N LEU A 47 -4.54 10.01 8.75
CA LEU A 47 -4.85 11.08 7.82
C LEU A 47 -5.34 12.33 8.56
N LYS A 48 -4.72 13.50 8.29
CA LYS A 48 -5.03 14.77 8.96
C LYS A 48 -6.43 15.32 8.66
N LYS A 49 -7.05 14.88 7.56
CA LYS A 49 -8.42 15.27 7.17
C LYS A 49 -9.18 14.02 6.76
N GLY A 50 -10.37 13.81 7.33
CA GLY A 50 -11.33 12.87 6.77
C GLY A 50 -11.75 13.39 5.40
N ARG A 51 -11.38 12.68 4.34
CA ARG A 51 -11.91 12.92 3.00
C ARG A 51 -12.94 11.85 2.70
N GLU A 52 -13.99 12.21 1.98
CA GLU A 52 -15.05 11.27 1.58
C GLU A 52 -14.53 10.20 0.63
N ASN A 53 -13.50 10.50 -0.16
CA ASN A 53 -12.96 9.61 -1.19
C ASN A 53 -11.43 9.59 -1.17
N GLY A 54 -10.87 8.41 -1.42
CA GLY A 54 -9.45 8.17 -1.61
C GLY A 54 -9.23 7.07 -2.64
N VAL A 55 -8.07 7.09 -3.32
CA VAL A 55 -7.68 6.06 -4.27
C VAL A 55 -6.34 5.48 -3.82
N VAL A 56 -6.30 4.16 -3.68
CA VAL A 56 -5.05 3.41 -3.55
C VAL A 56 -4.66 2.92 -4.94
N SER A 57 -3.47 3.28 -5.40
CA SER A 57 -2.92 2.82 -6.67
C SER A 57 -1.68 1.97 -6.42
N VAL A 58 -1.56 0.88 -7.17
CA VAL A 58 -0.45 -0.05 -7.09
C VAL A 58 0.22 -0.11 -8.46
N THR A 59 1.53 0.11 -8.48
CA THR A 59 2.37 -0.11 -9.66
C THR A 59 3.41 -1.15 -9.31
N ALA A 60 3.48 -2.22 -10.10
CA ALA A 60 4.42 -3.31 -9.88
C ALA A 60 4.97 -3.83 -11.22
N PRO A 61 6.23 -4.31 -11.26
CA PRO A 61 6.73 -5.09 -12.39
C PRO A 61 5.88 -6.32 -12.62
N SER A 62 5.76 -6.76 -13.88
CA SER A 62 4.99 -7.97 -14.24
C SER A 62 5.56 -9.27 -13.64
N SER A 63 6.83 -9.26 -13.21
CA SER A 63 7.47 -10.35 -12.48
C SER A 63 7.03 -10.49 -11.02
N VAL A 64 6.32 -9.49 -10.48
CA VAL A 64 5.88 -9.45 -9.08
C VAL A 64 4.42 -9.84 -8.98
N ARG A 65 4.15 -10.89 -8.21
CA ARG A 65 2.79 -11.24 -7.76
C ARG A 65 2.50 -10.46 -6.48
N TRP A 66 1.30 -9.92 -6.36
CA TRP A 66 0.95 -9.08 -5.22
C TRP A 66 -0.52 -9.24 -4.82
N SER A 67 -0.79 -8.93 -3.55
CA SER A 67 -2.14 -8.74 -3.03
C SER A 67 -2.17 -7.52 -2.11
N LEU A 68 -3.35 -6.90 -2.02
CA LEU A 68 -3.58 -5.68 -1.26
C LEU A 68 -4.83 -5.85 -0.39
N THR A 69 -4.72 -5.48 0.88
CA THR A 69 -5.86 -5.29 1.78
C THR A 69 -5.88 -3.86 2.26
N VAL A 70 -7.06 -3.23 2.20
CA VAL A 70 -7.29 -1.86 2.69
C VAL A 70 -8.41 -1.89 3.72
N GLY A 71 -8.20 -1.22 4.86
CA GLY A 71 -9.19 -1.10 5.94
C GLY A 71 -9.25 0.31 6.52
N GLN A 72 -10.39 0.67 7.09
CA GLN A 72 -10.67 1.95 7.75
C GLN A 72 -11.57 1.73 8.96
#